data_AF-A0A519SM36-F1
#
_entry.id   AF-A0A519SM36-F1
#
_cell.length_a   1.000
_cell.length_b   1.000
_cell.length_c   1.000
_cell.angle_alpha   90.00
_cell.angle_beta   90.00
_cell.angle_gamma   90.00
#
_symmetry.space_group_name_H-M   'P 1'
#
loop_
_entity.id
_entity.type
_entity.pdbx_description
1 polymer ?
#
loop_
_entity_poly.entity_id
_entity_poly.type
_entity_poly.pdbx_seq_one_letter_code
_entity_poly.pdbx_strand_id
1 'polypeptide(L)'
;GVSQVLPILVALIAAQEGQIVYVEQPELHLHPKAQVAMGELLTEAANRGVRVIVETHSSLLLLTVQTLIAQGKIKHTDVGLHWFTRNAKGATDVQYVVPDENGAYGEWPEDFSEIELKAQDAYLTAVGLRQFGEAAK
;
A
#
# COMPACT_ATOMS: atom_id res chain seq x y z
N GLY A 1 -12.99 -1.95 12.75
CA GLY A 1 -12.48 -0.56 12.72
C GLY A 1 -11.82 -0.18 14.03
N VAL A 2 -12.44 0.69 14.83
CA VAL A 2 -11.78 1.35 15.99
C VAL A 2 -11.16 0.36 17.00
N SER A 3 -11.89 -0.67 17.44
CA SER A 3 -11.36 -1.64 18.42
C SER A 3 -10.21 -2.51 17.90
N GLN A 4 -10.09 -2.68 16.59
CA GLN A 4 -8.98 -3.42 15.95
C GLN A 4 -7.76 -2.52 15.74
N VAL A 5 -7.98 -1.22 15.57
CA VAL A 5 -6.90 -0.25 15.36
C VAL A 5 -6.24 0.19 16.65
N LEU A 6 -6.99 0.28 17.74
CA LEU A 6 -6.46 0.77 19.02
C LEU A 6 -5.19 0.00 19.50
N PRO A 7 -5.13 -1.34 19.47
CA PRO A 7 -3.91 -2.07 19.84
C PRO A 7 -2.72 -1.73 18.95
N ILE A 8 -2.94 -1.52 17.65
CA ILE A 8 -1.90 -1.14 16.69
C ILE A 8 -1.36 0.25 17.04
N LEU A 9 -2.26 1.22 17.30
CA LEU A 9 -1.89 2.58 17.70
C LEU A 9 -1.07 2.56 18.99
N VAL A 10 -1.53 1.82 19.99
CA VAL A 10 -0.83 1.70 21.28
C VAL A 10 0.55 1.08 21.07
N ALA A 11 0.67 0.01 20.27
CA ALA A 11 1.95 -0.63 19.99
C ALA A 11 2.93 0.32 19.27
N LEU A 12 2.47 1.03 18.24
CA LEU A 12 3.30 1.99 17.51
C LEU A 12 3.76 3.14 18.40
N ILE A 13 2.86 3.70 19.23
CA ILE A 13 3.16 4.82 20.12
C ILE A 13 4.08 4.40 21.27
N ALA A 14 3.87 3.22 21.84
CA ALA A 14 4.64 2.73 22.99
C ALA A 14 6.03 2.19 22.61
N ALA A 15 6.22 1.76 21.37
CA ALA A 15 7.49 1.21 20.91
C ALA A 15 8.61 2.25 20.92
N GLN A 16 9.76 1.82 21.43
CA GLN A 16 10.99 2.59 21.54
C GLN A 16 11.97 2.22 20.43
N GLU A 17 13.00 3.04 20.24
CA GLU A 17 14.07 2.80 19.28
C GLU A 17 14.65 1.38 19.41
N GLY A 18 14.86 0.72 18.26
CA GLY A 18 15.38 -0.64 18.17
C GLY A 18 14.35 -1.75 18.43
N GLN A 19 13.14 -1.43 18.91
CA GLN A 19 12.06 -2.40 19.05
C GLN A 19 11.39 -2.68 17.70
N ILE A 20 10.75 -3.85 17.59
CA ILE A 20 10.04 -4.28 16.39
C ILE A 20 8.54 -4.22 16.64
N VAL A 21 7.79 -3.65 15.70
CA VAL A 21 6.32 -3.72 15.66
C VAL A 21 5.92 -4.40 14.36
N TYR A 22 5.30 -5.56 14.50
CA TYR A 22 4.75 -6.33 13.38
C TYR A 22 3.23 -6.14 13.33
N VAL A 23 2.70 -5.82 12.16
CA VAL A 23 1.28 -5.54 11.97
C VAL A 23 0.77 -6.23 10.71
N GLU A 24 -0.25 -7.06 10.86
CA GLU A 24 -0.94 -7.68 9.72
C GLU A 24 -2.17 -6.88 9.36
N GLN A 25 -2.26 -6.55 8.07
CA GLN A 25 -3.41 -5.96 7.40
C GLN A 25 -4.05 -4.81 8.20
N PRO A 26 -3.26 -3.77 8.59
CA PRO A 26 -3.75 -2.67 9.41
C PRO A 26 -4.90 -1.87 8.77
N GLU A 27 -5.10 -2.02 7.46
CA GLU A 27 -6.17 -1.41 6.69
C GLU A 27 -7.56 -2.04 6.91
N LEU A 28 -7.64 -3.25 7.49
CA LEU A 28 -8.88 -4.00 7.55
C LEU A 28 -9.96 -3.24 8.32
N HIS A 29 -11.13 -3.13 7.69
CA HIS A 29 -12.29 -2.43 8.23
C HIS A 29 -12.03 -0.95 8.60
N LEU A 30 -11.00 -0.33 8.00
CA LEU A 30 -10.74 1.09 8.09
C LEU A 30 -11.31 1.83 6.88
N HIS A 31 -11.93 2.97 7.18
CA HIS A 31 -12.27 3.94 6.16
C HIS A 31 -10.99 4.41 5.43
N PRO A 32 -11.01 4.69 4.11
CA PRO A 32 -9.84 5.11 3.35
C PRO A 32 -9.01 6.22 4.02
N LYS A 33 -9.68 7.26 4.54
CA LYS A 33 -9.02 8.34 5.32
C LYS A 33 -8.20 7.83 6.51
N ALA A 34 -8.67 6.80 7.20
CA ALA A 34 -7.95 6.21 8.33
C ALA A 34 -6.78 5.32 7.88
N GLN A 35 -6.83 4.74 6.67
CA GLN A 35 -5.68 4.03 6.09
C GLN A 35 -4.53 4.99 5.77
N VAL A 36 -4.84 6.18 5.25
CA VAL A 36 -3.85 7.24 5.03
C VAL A 36 -3.20 7.66 6.36
N ALA A 37 -4.02 7.95 7.38
CA ALA A 37 -3.50 8.29 8.72
C ALA A 37 -2.66 7.15 9.34
N MET A 38 -3.01 5.89 9.07
CA MET A 38 -2.21 4.74 9.49
C MET A 38 -0.83 4.74 8.84
N GLY A 39 -0.74 5.01 7.53
CA GLY A 39 0.54 5.15 6.82
C GLY A 39 1.45 6.22 7.41
N GLU A 40 0.88 7.35 7.82
CA GLU A 40 1.59 8.43 8.52
C GLU A 40 2.16 7.94 9.86
N LEU A 41 1.34 7.28 10.68
CA LEU A 41 1.76 6.76 12.00
C LEU A 41 2.84 5.67 11.91
N LEU A 42 2.73 4.76 10.93
CA LEU A 42 3.75 3.73 10.68
C LEU A 42 5.09 4.39 10.34
N THR A 43 5.05 5.43 9.51
CA THR A 43 6.23 6.21 9.11
C THR A 43 6.83 6.99 10.28
N GLU A 44 5.99 7.61 11.11
CA GLU A 44 6.43 8.29 12.33
C GLU A 44 7.13 7.33 13.31
N ALA A 45 6.61 6.11 13.47
CA ALA A 45 7.26 5.09 14.28
C ALA A 45 8.63 4.69 13.69
N ALA A 46 8.70 4.45 12.38
CA ALA A 46 9.95 4.16 11.69
C ALA A 46 11.02 5.25 11.89
N ASN A 47 10.62 6.53 11.76
CA ASN A 47 11.52 7.67 12.00
C ASN A 47 12.01 7.80 13.44
N ARG A 48 11.29 7.24 14.43
CA ARG A 48 11.77 7.12 15.82
C ARG A 48 12.77 5.98 16.01
N GLY A 49 13.16 5.28 14.94
CA GLY A 49 14.05 4.12 14.99
C GLY A 49 13.36 2.82 15.39
N VAL A 50 12.01 2.78 15.38
CA VAL A 50 11.25 1.54 15.54
C VAL A 50 11.31 0.76 14.22
N ARG A 51 11.60 -0.54 14.26
CA ARG A 51 11.49 -1.38 13.07
C ARG A 51 10.05 -1.80 12.88
N VAL A 52 9.40 -1.24 11.89
CA VAL A 52 8.00 -1.54 11.56
C VAL A 52 7.95 -2.55 10.40
N ILE A 53 7.20 -3.63 10.58
CA ILE A 53 6.96 -4.64 9.55
C ILE A 53 5.44 -4.71 9.34
N VAL A 54 5.01 -4.49 8.10
CA VAL A 54 3.59 -4.43 7.74
C VAL A 54 3.30 -5.40 6.62
N GLU A 55 2.33 -6.28 6.82
CA GLU A 55 1.67 -6.99 5.74
C GLU A 55 0.46 -6.15 5.30
N THR A 56 0.33 -5.87 4.00
CA THR A 56 -0.79 -5.11 3.48
C THR A 56 -1.15 -5.54 2.07
N HIS A 57 -2.43 -5.45 1.75
CA HIS A 57 -2.97 -5.53 0.40
C HIS A 57 -3.55 -4.17 -0.05
N SER A 58 -3.40 -3.12 0.78
CA SER A 58 -3.93 -1.80 0.48
C SER A 58 -3.00 -1.02 -0.46
N SER A 59 -3.44 -0.85 -1.70
CA SER A 59 -2.83 0.09 -2.65
C SER A 59 -2.78 1.51 -2.09
N LEU A 60 -3.76 1.90 -1.27
CA LEU A 60 -3.84 3.22 -0.64
C LEU A 60 -2.78 3.39 0.46
N LEU A 61 -2.52 2.36 1.27
CA LEU A 61 -1.45 2.39 2.27
C LEU A 61 -0.09 2.51 1.57
N LEU A 62 0.14 1.70 0.53
CA LEU A 62 1.36 1.77 -0.27
C LEU A 62 1.54 3.15 -0.90
N LEU A 63 0.51 3.71 -1.54
CA LEU A 63 0.54 5.05 -2.13
C LEU A 63 0.82 6.13 -1.08
N THR A 64 0.31 5.96 0.14
CA THR A 64 0.61 6.89 1.25
C THR A 64 2.10 6.85 1.58
N VAL A 65 2.71 5.67 1.71
CA VAL A 65 4.16 5.56 1.96
C VAL A 65 4.98 6.19 0.83
N GLN A 66 4.62 5.93 -0.44
CA GLN A 66 5.28 6.57 -1.60
C GLN A 66 5.18 8.10 -1.52
N THR A 67 3.99 8.61 -1.19
CA THR A 67 3.75 10.04 -1.02
C THR A 67 4.60 10.64 0.09
N LEU A 68 4.77 9.93 1.22
CA LEU A 68 5.59 10.39 2.34
C LEU A 68 7.09 10.39 1.99
N ILE A 69 7.55 9.44 1.18
CA ILE A 69 8.91 9.44 0.62
C ILE A 69 9.11 10.67 -0.28
N ALA A 70 8.21 10.88 -1.25
CA ALA A 70 8.27 12.01 -2.18
C ALA A 70 8.20 13.38 -1.47
N GLN A 71 7.55 13.44 -0.30
CA GLN A 71 7.50 14.62 0.57
C GLN A 71 8.75 14.80 1.44
N GLY A 72 9.70 13.86 1.43
CA GLY A 72 10.89 13.87 2.28
C GLY A 72 10.60 13.60 3.77
N LYS A 73 9.42 13.04 4.09
CA LYS A 73 9.02 12.72 5.47
C LYS A 73 9.61 11.41 6.00
N ILE A 74 10.09 10.54 5.11
CA ILE A 74 10.89 9.36 5.43
C ILE A 74 11.90 9.16 4.31
N LYS A 75 13.11 8.69 4.65
CA LYS A 75 14.10 8.40 3.62
C LYS A 75 13.68 7.14 2.87
N HIS A 76 13.76 7.18 1.55
CA HIS A 76 13.45 6.03 0.71
C HIS A 76 14.31 4.80 1.09
N THR A 77 15.54 5.00 1.57
CA THR A 77 16.44 3.94 2.07
C THR A 77 15.98 3.26 3.36
N ASP A 78 15.09 3.90 4.12
CA ASP A 78 14.54 3.36 5.37
C ASP A 78 13.27 2.53 5.12
N VAL A 79 12.84 2.44 3.86
CA VAL A 79 11.67 1.68 3.41
C VAL A 79 12.13 0.53 2.52
N GLY A 80 11.56 -0.65 2.74
CA GLY A 80 11.79 -1.82 1.91
C GLY A 80 10.48 -2.52 1.63
N LEU A 81 10.24 -2.86 0.37
CA LEU A 81 9.06 -3.59 -0.07
C LEU A 81 9.45 -5.04 -0.37
N HIS A 82 8.71 -5.98 0.22
CA HIS A 82 8.80 -7.39 -0.11
C HIS A 82 7.51 -7.81 -0.79
N TRP A 83 7.64 -8.22 -2.04
CA TRP A 83 6.52 -8.58 -2.89
C TRP A 83 6.44 -10.09 -3.08
N PHE A 84 5.27 -10.67 -2.83
CA PHE A 84 5.08 -12.11 -2.84
C PHE A 84 4.22 -12.52 -4.05
N THR A 85 4.75 -13.38 -4.91
CA THR A 85 4.03 -13.95 -6.06
C THR A 85 4.05 -15.47 -6.01
N ARG A 86 3.09 -16.11 -6.67
CA ARG A 86 3.12 -17.56 -6.88
C ARG A 86 3.50 -17.86 -8.33
N ASN A 87 4.52 -18.67 -8.53
CA ASN A 87 4.88 -19.14 -9.87
C ASN A 87 3.96 -20.28 -10.35
N ALA A 88 4.10 -20.65 -11.62
CA ALA A 88 3.31 -21.71 -12.25
C ALA A 88 3.41 -23.08 -11.57
N LYS A 89 4.41 -23.30 -10.71
CA LYS A 89 4.59 -24.54 -9.93
C LYS A 89 3.95 -24.45 -8.54
N GLY A 90 3.32 -23.33 -8.20
CA GLY A 90 2.69 -23.08 -6.90
C GLY A 90 3.65 -22.69 -5.78
N ALA A 91 4.94 -22.49 -6.08
CA ALA A 91 5.92 -22.00 -5.12
C ALA A 91 5.87 -20.46 -5.03
N THR A 92 6.19 -19.93 -3.84
CA THR A 92 6.23 -18.48 -3.59
C THR A 92 7.58 -17.91 -3.99
N ASP A 93 7.57 -16.93 -4.89
CA ASP A 93 8.73 -16.11 -5.26
C ASP A 93 8.60 -14.74 -4.59
N VAL A 94 9.68 -14.28 -3.95
CA VAL A 94 9.72 -13.00 -3.23
C VAL A 94 10.66 -12.05 -3.94
N GLN A 95 10.15 -10.88 -4.32
CA GLN A 95 10.94 -9.80 -4.90
C GLN A 95 11.13 -8.71 -3.84
N TYR A 96 12.36 -8.23 -3.67
CA TYR A 96 12.68 -7.14 -2.77
C TYR A 96 13.03 -5.89 -3.55
N VAL A 97 12.43 -4.76 -3.18
CA VAL A 97 12.66 -3.46 -3.81
C VAL A 97 12.82 -2.39 -2.75
N VAL A 98 13.78 -1.50 -2.96
CA VAL A 98 13.90 -0.21 -2.26
C VAL A 98 13.32 0.86 -3.17
N PRO A 99 12.39 1.70 -2.68
CA PRO A 99 11.88 2.80 -3.48
C PRO A 99 12.97 3.82 -3.81
N ASP A 100 12.80 4.54 -4.91
CA ASP A 100 13.64 5.70 -5.24
C ASP A 100 13.25 6.96 -4.44
N GLU A 101 13.96 8.05 -4.68
CA GLU A 101 13.71 9.34 -4.01
C GLU A 101 12.31 9.93 -4.26
N ASN A 102 11.64 9.50 -5.34
CA ASN A 102 10.27 9.89 -5.66
C ASN A 102 9.23 8.94 -5.06
N GLY A 103 9.66 7.93 -4.31
CA GLY A 103 8.81 6.87 -3.77
C GLY A 103 8.42 5.82 -4.80
N ALA A 104 8.98 5.81 -6.00
CA ALA A 104 8.66 4.81 -7.02
C ALA A 104 9.40 3.50 -6.74
N TYR A 105 8.71 2.37 -6.92
CA TYR A 105 9.26 1.03 -6.73
C TYR A 105 9.73 0.38 -8.06
N GLY A 106 9.90 1.15 -9.14
CA GLY A 106 10.38 0.63 -10.43
C GLY A 106 9.36 -0.26 -11.16
N GLU A 107 9.83 -1.35 -11.76
CA GLU A 107 8.96 -2.34 -12.42
C GLU A 107 8.13 -3.09 -11.38
N TRP A 108 6.90 -2.61 -11.20
CA TRP A 108 5.91 -3.19 -10.34
C TRP A 108 5.38 -4.49 -10.96
N PRO A 109 5.44 -5.64 -10.27
CA PRO A 109 4.77 -6.84 -10.74
C PRO A 109 3.27 -6.56 -10.86
N GLU A 110 2.69 -6.88 -12.03
CA GLU A 110 1.28 -6.73 -12.41
C GLU A 110 0.35 -7.04 -11.21
N ASP A 111 -0.15 -6.01 -10.50
CA ASP A 111 -1.04 -6.21 -9.36
C ASP A 111 -2.05 -5.10 -9.16
N PHE A 112 -3.23 -5.51 -8.68
CA PHE A 112 -4.49 -4.81 -8.38
C PHE A 112 -4.83 -3.55 -9.17
N SER A 113 -3.98 -2.52 -9.14
CA SER A 113 -4.10 -1.28 -9.91
C SER A 113 -4.30 -1.51 -11.40
N GLU A 114 -3.58 -2.44 -12.01
CA GLU A 114 -3.75 -2.75 -13.43
C GLU A 114 -5.06 -3.51 -13.70
N ILE A 115 -5.45 -4.41 -12.79
CA ILE A 115 -6.74 -5.12 -12.87
C ILE A 115 -7.90 -4.14 -12.69
N GLU A 116 -7.80 -3.23 -11.72
CA GLU A 116 -8.77 -2.19 -11.44
C GLU A 116 -8.88 -1.21 -12.60
N LEU A 117 -7.74 -0.78 -13.17
CA LEU A 117 -7.71 0.08 -14.35
C LEU A 117 -8.34 -0.62 -15.57
N LYS A 118 -7.99 -1.89 -15.82
CA LYS A 118 -8.63 -2.70 -16.88
C LYS A 118 -10.13 -2.84 -16.65
N ALA A 119 -10.59 -3.01 -15.42
CA ALA A 119 -12.01 -3.08 -15.08
C ALA A 119 -12.73 -1.74 -15.29
N GLN A 120 -12.11 -0.62 -14.90
CA GLN A 120 -12.62 0.73 -15.13
C GLN A 120 -12.70 1.06 -16.62
N ASP A 121 -11.67 0.73 -17.39
CA ASP A 121 -11.63 0.90 -18.85
C ASP A 121 -12.72 0.08 -19.54
N ALA A 122 -12.87 -1.19 -19.15
CA ALA A 122 -13.95 -2.05 -19.65
C ALA A 122 -15.34 -1.47 -19.38
N TYR A 123 -15.56 -0.89 -18.19
CA TYR A 123 -16.81 -0.21 -17.85
C TYR A 123 -17.04 1.04 -18.71
N LEU A 124 -16.03 1.92 -18.82
CA LEU A 124 -16.11 3.15 -19.62
C LEU A 124 -16.39 2.83 -21.10
N THR A 125 -15.70 1.82 -21.64
CA THR A 125 -15.93 1.31 -23.00
C THR A 125 -17.37 0.82 -23.18
N ALA A 126 -17.90 0.02 -22.25
CA ALA A 126 -19.27 -0.47 -22.31
C ALA A 126 -20.31 0.66 -22.24
N VAL A 127 -20.09 1.68 -21.39
CA VAL A 127 -20.95 2.87 -21.30
C VAL A 127 -20.89 3.68 -22.59
N GLY A 128 -19.70 3.90 -23.14
CA GLY A 128 -19.51 4.62 -24.40
C GLY A 128 -20.22 3.95 -25.57
N LEU A 129 -20.09 2.63 -25.71
CA LEU A 129 -20.80 1.85 -26.73
C LEU A 129 -22.32 1.96 -26.59
N ARG A 130 -22.85 2.00 -25.36
CA ARG A 130 -24.30 2.15 -25.14
C ARG A 130 -24.80 3.56 -25.48
N GLN A 131 -24.11 4.60 -25.03
CA GLN A 131 -24.56 5.98 -25.21
C GLN A 131 -24.37 6.48 -26.64
N PHE A 132 -23.30 6.07 -27.32
CA PHE A 132 -22.93 6.57 -28.64
C PHE A 132 -23.16 5.56 -29.78
N GLY A 133 -23.30 4.26 -29.45
CA GLY A 133 -23.64 3.23 -30.43
C GLY A 133 -25.13 3.19 -30.80
N GLU A 134 -26.04 3.64 -29.92
CA GLU A 134 -27.47 3.79 -30.24
C GLU A 134 -27.75 5.03 -31.11
N ALA A 135 -26.90 6.06 -31.07
CA ALA A 135 -27.05 7.26 -31.90
C ALA A 135 -26.69 7.05 -33.39
N ALA A 136 -26.16 5.88 -33.74
CA ALA A 136 -25.75 5.51 -35.10
C ALA A 136 -26.73 4.52 -35.80
N LYS A 137 -27.90 4.25 -35.21
CA LYS A 137 -29.02 3.54 -35.84
C LYS A 137 -30.21 4.48 -36.03
#